data_AF-A0A9E3W7V5-F1
#
_entry.id   AF-A0A9E3W7V5-F1
#
_cell.length_a   1.000
_cell.length_b   1.000
_cell.length_c   1.000
_cell.angle_alpha   90.00
_cell.angle_beta   90.00
_cell.angle_gamma   90.00
#
_symmetry.space_group_name_H-M   'P 1'
#
loop_
_entity.id
_entity.type
_entity.pdbx_description
1 polymer ?
#
loop_
_entity_poly.entity_id
_entity_poly.type
_entity_poly.pdbx_seq_one_letter_code
_entity_poly.pdbx_strand_id
1 'polypeptide(L)'
;MAANTIEPRWWQSIRDLWTGTTSQPERLACFRRVTIEETKAYTLPRDISQIRVVRGGAWVSYQREDVVVYSGQTLKLLPDREGIVVTAIGRELAEIELYR
;
A
#
# COMPACT_ATOMS: atom_id res chain seq x y z
N MET A 1 1.22 0.10 50.20
CA MET A 1 2.07 -0.31 49.06
C MET A 1 1.14 -0.77 47.96
N ALA A 2 0.92 0.05 46.93
CA ALA A 2 -0.04 -0.25 45.87
C ALA A 2 0.59 -1.19 44.83
N ALA A 3 -0.11 -2.29 44.52
CA ALA A 3 0.29 -3.22 43.47
C ALA A 3 0.12 -2.53 42.11
N ASN A 4 1.23 -2.24 41.43
CA ASN A 4 1.21 -1.84 40.02
C ASN A 4 0.90 -3.08 39.18
N THR A 5 -0.39 -3.31 38.93
CA THR A 5 -0.85 -4.27 37.94
C THR A 5 -0.38 -3.78 36.57
N ILE A 6 0.66 -4.42 36.04
CA ILE A 6 1.13 -4.15 34.68
C ILE A 6 0.05 -4.70 33.74
N GLU A 7 -0.79 -3.81 33.22
CA GLU A 7 -1.78 -4.21 32.22
C GLU A 7 -1.05 -4.74 30.98
N PRO A 8 -1.39 -5.94 30.50
CA PRO A 8 -0.74 -6.53 29.35
C PRO A 8 -1.06 -5.70 28.10
N ARG A 9 -0.04 -5.52 27.23
CA ARG A 9 -0.06 -4.62 26.06
C ARG A 9 -1.27 -4.81 25.12
N TRP A 10 -1.86 -6.01 25.08
CA TRP A 10 -3.05 -6.29 24.28
C TRP A 10 -4.29 -5.53 24.75
N TRP A 11 -4.39 -5.20 26.05
CA TRP A 11 -5.51 -4.44 26.60
C TRP A 11 -5.46 -2.97 26.21
N GLN A 12 -4.26 -2.40 26.04
CA GLN A 12 -4.07 -1.05 25.50
C GLN A 12 -4.58 -0.95 24.06
N SER A 13 -4.27 -1.92 23.20
CA SER A 13 -4.77 -1.94 21.82
C SER A 13 -6.31 -1.99 21.72
N ILE A 14 -6.98 -2.72 22.61
CA ILE A 14 -8.45 -2.77 22.67
C ILE A 14 -9.00 -1.43 23.18
N ARG A 15 -8.37 -0.87 24.22
CA ARG A 15 -8.76 0.43 24.77
C ARG A 15 -8.65 1.54 23.72
N ASP A 16 -7.58 1.57 22.94
CA ASP A 16 -7.35 2.57 21.89
C ASP A 16 -8.37 2.49 20.74
N LEU A 17 -8.86 1.27 20.43
CA LEU A 17 -9.97 1.06 19.50
C LEU A 17 -11.31 1.58 20.05
N TRP A 18 -11.53 1.48 21.36
CA TRP A 18 -12.76 1.90 22.03
C TRP A 18 -12.80 3.40 22.35
N THR A 19 -11.65 4.03 22.64
CA THR A 19 -11.57 5.46 22.97
C THR A 19 -11.44 6.36 21.74
N GLY A 20 -11.36 5.78 20.53
CA GLY A 20 -11.16 6.54 19.30
C GLY A 20 -9.77 7.15 19.18
N THR A 21 -8.84 6.83 20.08
CA THR A 21 -7.42 7.17 20.00
C THR A 21 -6.68 6.16 19.14
N THR A 22 -7.27 5.78 18.02
CA THR A 22 -6.47 5.25 16.93
C THR A 22 -5.61 6.43 16.49
N SER A 23 -4.29 6.34 16.68
CA SER A 23 -3.36 7.06 15.83
C SER A 23 -3.80 6.74 14.41
N GLN A 24 -4.58 7.65 13.81
CA GLN A 24 -5.16 7.43 12.50
C GLN A 24 -3.98 7.06 11.62
N PRO A 25 -3.97 5.87 11.00
CA PRO A 25 -2.92 5.56 10.05
C PRO A 25 -2.96 6.71 9.06
N GLU A 26 -1.83 7.43 8.92
CA GLU A 26 -1.74 8.62 8.08
C GLU A 26 -2.44 8.30 6.77
N ARG A 27 -3.62 8.90 6.56
CA ARG A 27 -4.36 8.73 5.31
C ARG A 27 -3.57 9.51 4.28
N LEU A 28 -2.55 8.86 3.71
CA LEU A 28 -1.87 9.37 2.54
C LEU A 28 -2.95 9.70 1.52
N ALA A 29 -3.04 10.97 1.15
CA ALA A 29 -4.02 11.41 0.17
C ALA A 29 -3.67 10.70 -1.15
N CYS A 30 -4.63 9.95 -1.70
CA CYS A 30 -4.46 9.34 -3.01
C CYS A 30 -4.16 10.46 -4.01
N PHE A 31 -2.96 10.45 -4.58
CA PHE A 31 -2.54 11.45 -5.54
C PHE A 31 -3.26 11.23 -6.88
N ARG A 32 -3.35 9.97 -7.31
CA ARG A 32 -3.96 9.60 -8.59
C ARG A 32 -4.40 8.15 -8.59
N ARG A 33 -5.50 7.86 -9.27
CA ARG A 33 -5.87 6.50 -9.67
C ARG A 33 -5.59 6.27 -11.15
N VAL A 34 -5.07 5.10 -11.48
CA VAL A 34 -4.78 4.67 -12.85
C VAL A 34 -5.41 3.31 -13.13
N THR A 35 -5.85 3.12 -14.36
CA THR A 35 -6.35 1.84 -14.86
C THR A 35 -5.36 1.32 -15.90
N ILE A 36 -4.93 0.08 -15.75
CA ILE A 36 -3.97 -0.58 -16.62
C ILE A 36 -4.66 -1.79 -17.24
N GLU A 37 -4.69 -1.83 -18.57
CA GLU A 37 -5.14 -3.01 -19.33
C GLU A 37 -4.02 -4.07 -19.37
N GLU A 38 -4.37 -5.35 -19.51
CA GLU A 38 -3.40 -6.47 -19.54
C GLU A 38 -2.26 -6.27 -20.55
N THR A 39 -2.55 -5.68 -21.71
CA THR A 39 -1.58 -5.48 -22.80
C THR A 39 -0.76 -4.21 -22.66
N LYS A 40 -0.99 -3.42 -21.59
CA LYS A 40 -0.35 -2.12 -21.39
C LYS A 40 0.56 -2.15 -20.17
N ALA A 41 1.67 -1.44 -20.31
CA ALA A 41 2.56 -1.12 -19.21
C ALA A 41 2.38 0.35 -18.80
N TYR A 42 2.47 0.61 -17.51
CA TYR A 42 2.45 1.95 -16.93
C TYR A 42 3.73 2.18 -16.15
N THR A 43 4.46 3.25 -16.48
CA THR A 43 5.64 3.66 -15.71
C THR A 43 5.24 4.60 -14.59
N LEU A 44 5.58 4.25 -13.35
CA LEU A 44 5.26 5.09 -12.20
C LEU A 44 6.09 6.39 -12.22
N PRO A 45 5.49 7.53 -11.86
CA PRO A 45 6.24 8.74 -11.53
C PRO A 45 7.23 8.51 -10.38
N ARG A 46 8.35 9.25 -10.39
CA ARG A 46 9.46 9.09 -9.43
C ARG A 46 9.08 9.47 -7.99
N ASP A 47 8.13 10.37 -7.84
CA ASP A 47 7.65 10.93 -6.58
C ASP A 47 6.61 10.06 -5.86
N ILE A 48 6.22 8.93 -6.44
CA ILE A 48 5.30 7.98 -5.79
C ILE A 48 6.05 7.21 -4.69
N SER A 49 5.61 7.23 -3.45
CA SER A 49 6.23 6.43 -2.37
C SER A 49 5.51 5.10 -2.16
N GLN A 50 4.27 4.99 -2.63
CA GLN A 50 3.42 3.83 -2.37
C GLN A 50 2.38 3.65 -3.48
N ILE A 51 2.04 2.38 -3.76
CA ILE A 51 0.92 2.01 -4.60
C ILE A 51 -0.02 1.05 -3.87
N ARG A 52 -1.32 1.12 -4.19
CA ARG A 52 -2.32 0.16 -3.72
C ARG A 52 -3.10 -0.37 -4.92
N VAL A 53 -3.22 -1.68 -5.04
CA VAL A 53 -4.11 -2.29 -6.03
C VAL A 53 -5.51 -2.35 -5.44
N VAL A 54 -6.45 -1.67 -6.09
CA VAL A 54 -7.86 -1.60 -5.66
C VAL A 54 -8.69 -2.69 -6.32
N ARG A 55 -8.29 -3.12 -7.52
CA ARG A 55 -8.97 -4.16 -8.30
C ARG A 55 -7.99 -4.92 -9.18
N GLY A 56 -8.24 -6.21 -9.38
CA GLY A 56 -7.42 -7.11 -10.19
C GLY A 56 -6.10 -7.47 -9.50
N GLY A 57 -5.04 -7.59 -10.29
CA GLY A 57 -3.68 -7.77 -9.82
C GLY A 57 -2.70 -7.03 -10.72
N ALA A 58 -1.55 -6.68 -10.17
CA ALA A 58 -0.49 -5.99 -10.89
C ALA A 58 0.85 -6.70 -10.70
N TRP A 59 1.61 -6.84 -11.78
CA TRP A 59 3.03 -7.14 -11.73
C TRP A 59 3.78 -5.82 -11.70
N VAL A 60 4.65 -5.66 -10.71
CA VAL A 60 5.47 -4.47 -10.50
C VAL A 60 6.93 -4.87 -10.64
N SER A 61 7.62 -4.33 -11.65
CA SER A 61 9.04 -4.52 -11.84
C SER A 61 9.79 -3.28 -11.34
N TYR A 62 10.65 -3.45 -10.34
CA TYR A 62 11.48 -2.38 -9.79
C TYR A 62 12.80 -2.94 -9.23
N GLN A 63 13.91 -2.22 -9.40
CA GLN A 63 15.23 -2.60 -8.85
C GLN A 63 15.69 -4.05 -9.13
N ARG A 64 15.35 -4.60 -10.30
CA ARG A 64 15.61 -6.01 -10.70
C ARG A 64 14.79 -7.05 -9.94
N GLU A 65 13.78 -6.60 -9.21
CA GLU A 65 12.80 -7.45 -8.56
C GLU A 65 11.45 -7.35 -9.27
N ASP A 66 10.74 -8.46 -9.28
CA ASP A 66 9.40 -8.58 -9.80
C ASP A 66 8.46 -8.97 -8.66
N VAL A 67 7.51 -8.10 -8.35
CA VAL A 67 6.56 -8.29 -7.26
C VAL A 67 5.14 -8.29 -7.81
N VAL A 68 4.39 -9.34 -7.48
CA VAL A 68 2.96 -9.41 -7.79
C VAL A 68 2.18 -8.85 -6.61
N VAL A 69 1.31 -7.88 -6.89
CA VAL A 69 0.46 -7.19 -5.92
C VAL A 69 -0.99 -7.41 -6.31
N TYR A 70 -1.79 -8.00 -5.41
CA TYR A 70 -3.21 -8.27 -5.64
C TYR A 70 -4.10 -7.20 -5.01
N SER A 71 -5.38 -7.22 -5.39
CA SER A 71 -6.41 -6.34 -4.83
C SER A 71 -6.38 -6.29 -3.29
N GLY A 72 -6.46 -5.07 -2.75
CA GLY A 72 -6.37 -4.76 -1.33
C GLY A 72 -4.95 -4.64 -0.80
N GLN A 73 -3.94 -5.13 -1.53
CA GLN A 73 -2.54 -5.06 -1.12
C GLN A 73 -1.91 -3.71 -1.49
N THR A 74 -0.93 -3.34 -0.68
CA THR A 74 -0.18 -2.10 -0.79
C THR A 74 1.30 -2.43 -0.90
N LEU A 75 1.99 -1.80 -1.86
CA LEU A 75 3.43 -1.91 -2.02
C LEU A 75 4.07 -0.55 -1.73
N LYS A 76 4.96 -0.52 -0.75
CA LYS A 76 5.82 0.62 -0.46
C LYS A 76 7.05 0.55 -1.34
N LEU A 77 7.46 1.70 -1.86
CA LEU A 77 8.51 1.81 -2.86
C LEU A 77 9.66 2.64 -2.29
N LEU A 78 10.89 2.25 -2.61
CA LEU A 78 12.07 2.97 -2.15
C LEU A 78 12.20 4.32 -2.88
N PRO A 79 12.71 5.37 -2.22
CA PRO A 79 12.80 6.70 -2.81
C PRO A 79 13.90 6.82 -3.88
N ASP A 80 14.99 6.05 -3.76
CA ASP A 80 16.09 6.04 -4.73
C ASP A 80 15.94 4.85 -5.69
N ARG A 81 15.26 5.10 -6.82
CA ARG A 81 14.94 4.04 -7.79
C ARG A 81 14.88 4.57 -9.21
N GLU A 82 15.33 3.74 -10.13
CA GLU A 82 15.11 3.94 -11.55
C GLU A 82 13.83 3.24 -11.98
N GLY A 83 13.09 3.90 -12.88
CA GLY A 83 11.80 3.52 -13.48
C GLY A 83 11.11 2.25 -12.96
N ILE A 84 9.96 2.42 -12.30
CA ILE A 84 9.09 1.28 -11.99
C ILE A 84 8.10 1.09 -13.13
N VAL A 85 7.98 -0.14 -13.59
CA VAL A 85 6.97 -0.54 -14.58
C VAL A 85 5.91 -1.40 -13.91
N VAL A 86 4.65 -1.10 -14.19
CA VAL A 86 3.49 -1.82 -13.66
C VAL A 86 2.65 -2.33 -14.83
N THR A 87 2.28 -3.60 -14.80
CA THR A 87 1.38 -4.24 -15.77
C THR A 87 0.26 -4.95 -15.04
N ALA A 88 -0.91 -5.05 -15.66
CA ALA A 88 -2.01 -5.84 -15.10
C ALA A 88 -1.75 -7.35 -15.33
N ILE A 89 -2.23 -8.20 -14.41
CA ILE A 89 -2.11 -9.67 -14.51
C ILE A 89 -3.48 -10.35 -14.56
N GLY A 90 -3.52 -11.53 -15.19
CA GLY A 90 -4.67 -12.43 -15.11
C GLY A 90 -5.85 -12.10 -16.04
N ARG A 91 -5.61 -11.44 -17.19
CA ARG A 91 -6.64 -11.04 -18.18
C ARG A 91 -7.70 -10.07 -17.66
N GLU A 92 -7.47 -9.47 -16.50
CA GLU A 92 -8.32 -8.43 -15.93
C GLU A 92 -7.59 -7.09 -15.93
N LEU A 93 -8.35 -6.00 -15.97
CA LEU A 93 -7.81 -4.66 -15.75
C LEU A 93 -7.36 -4.51 -14.29
N ALA A 94 -6.23 -3.83 -14.09
CA ALA A 94 -5.77 -3.43 -12.77
C ALA A 94 -6.16 -1.98 -12.50
N GLU A 95 -6.80 -1.72 -11.36
CA GLU A 95 -6.99 -0.37 -10.84
C GLU A 95 -6.00 -0.13 -9.70
N ILE A 96 -5.18 0.90 -9.84
CA ILE A 96 -4.08 1.19 -8.91
C ILE A 96 -4.17 2.63 -8.43
N GLU A 97 -4.08 2.81 -7.13
CA GLU A 97 -3.92 4.11 -6.48
C GLU A 97 -2.45 4.40 -6.21
N LEU A 98 -2.05 5.63 -6.50
CA LEU A 98 -0.69 6.14 -6.34
C LEU A 98 -0.68 7.16 -5.20
N TYR A 99 0.32 7.03 -4.32
CA TYR A 99 0.51 7.89 -3.15
C TYR A 99 1.92 8.48 -3.16
N ARG A 100 2.05 9.71 -2.68
CA ARG A 100 3.31 10.43 -2.50
C ARG A 100 3.67 10.43 -1.03
#